data_AF-A0A9P3ID20-F1
#
_entry.id   AF-A0A9P3ID20-F1
#
_cell.length_a   1.000
_cell.length_b   1.000
_cell.length_c   1.000
_cell.angle_alpha   90.00
_cell.angle_beta   90.00
_cell.angle_gamma   90.00
#
_symmetry.space_group_name_H-M   'P 1'
#
loop_
_entity.id
_entity.type
_entity.pdbx_description
1 polymer ?
#
loop_
_entity_poly.entity_id
_entity_poly.type
_entity_poly.pdbx_seq_one_letter_code
_entity_poly.pdbx_strand_id
1 'polypeptide(L)'
;MKETAEAYLGRPVSKAVITVPAYFNDAQRQATKDAGRIAGLDVLRIINEPTAASLSYGMDRKEGLVAVFDLGGGTFDISILEISGGVFEVKATNGDTFLGGEDFDNALLQHLVDEFRKEQGIDLTKDRLALQRLREAAEKAKCELSSTSQTDINIPFITADATGAKHLSFTLTRSKFETLVNPLVERTRQPCKDCLRDAGISAKDITEVILVGGMSRMPKVQEVVQEIFGRQPSKNVNPDECVAMGAAIQGGVLRGDVKDILLLDVTPLSLGIETLGGVFTRLINRNTTIPTKKSQVFSTAADGQTQVGIKVLQGEREMAADNKLLGQFDLVGIPPAPRGMPQIEVTFDIDANGIVHVGAKDKATNKEQAITIQSSGGLSDSDIDRMVREAEQYAGKDKERKALIEARNDADTTMYSVERSLNEHKEKLPSDVVEAVQAAIADLKGSLEKDNLEEIREKISAASRHHSRLARPCLGKRAAAARLLLGGRPEEPRKRSMRRRSRGTYAESNSQVVVRVRCIKLFGPWEGQDHEIGVRHSCCLIAVTGIQSCTAVSIWAGVLH
;
A
#
# COMPACT_ATOMS: atom_id res chain seq x y z
N MET A 1 3.49 4.41 4.08
CA MET A 1 3.74 2.99 4.42
C MET A 1 4.78 2.82 5.52
N LYS A 2 6.04 3.27 5.35
CA LYS A 2 7.05 3.24 6.43
C LYS A 2 6.55 3.85 7.74
N GLU A 3 6.09 5.11 7.70
CA GLU A 3 5.55 5.80 8.88
C GLU A 3 4.34 5.07 9.50
N THR A 4 3.49 4.46 8.67
CA THR A 4 2.35 3.65 9.12
C THR A 4 2.82 2.47 9.96
N ALA A 5 3.84 1.74 9.47
CA ALA A 5 4.43 0.62 10.20
C ALA A 5 5.15 1.09 11.48
N GLU A 6 5.88 2.21 11.43
CA GLU A 6 6.56 2.79 12.59
C GLU A 6 5.58 3.22 13.69
N ALA A 7 4.46 3.84 13.30
CA ALA A 7 3.40 4.24 14.22
C ALA A 7 2.74 3.03 14.90
N TYR A 8 2.50 1.95 14.13
CA TYR A 8 1.93 0.71 14.68
C TYR A 8 2.92 -0.02 15.61
N LEU A 9 4.20 -0.11 15.23
CA LEU A 9 5.22 -0.84 15.98
C LEU A 9 5.83 -0.05 17.14
N GLY A 10 5.65 1.28 17.16
CA GLY A 10 6.27 2.17 18.15
C GLY A 10 7.80 2.25 18.05
N ARG A 11 8.38 1.90 16.90
CA ARG A 11 9.85 1.91 16.68
C ARG A 11 10.19 2.19 15.21
N PRO A 12 11.42 2.67 14.92
CA PRO A 12 11.86 2.90 13.54
C PRO A 12 11.87 1.63 12.68
N VAL A 13 11.59 1.78 11.40
CA VAL A 13 11.64 0.71 10.38
C VAL A 13 12.60 1.13 9.28
N SER A 14 13.65 0.34 9.07
CA SER A 14 14.71 0.66 8.10
C SER A 14 14.86 -0.36 6.97
N LYS A 15 14.12 -1.47 7.00
CA LYS A 15 14.24 -2.58 6.04
C LYS A 15 12.87 -2.96 5.48
N ALA A 16 12.81 -3.32 4.21
CA ALA A 16 11.56 -3.71 3.55
C ALA A 16 11.77 -4.81 2.50
N VAL A 17 10.71 -5.57 2.26
CA VAL A 17 10.48 -6.32 1.03
C VAL A 17 9.45 -5.51 0.23
N ILE A 18 9.70 -5.27 -1.04
CA ILE A 18 8.83 -4.46 -1.91
C ILE A 18 8.37 -5.34 -3.08
N THR A 19 7.09 -5.23 -3.42
CA THR A 19 6.49 -6.00 -4.52
C THR A 19 6.62 -5.28 -5.86
N VAL A 20 6.65 -6.05 -6.94
CA VAL A 20 6.57 -5.54 -8.32
C VAL A 20 5.74 -6.49 -9.18
N PRO A 21 5.09 -5.99 -10.24
CA PRO A 21 4.48 -6.84 -11.26
C PRO A 21 5.47 -7.87 -11.81
N ALA A 22 5.02 -9.10 -12.03
CA ALA A 22 5.91 -10.20 -12.44
C ALA A 22 6.61 -9.88 -13.77
N TYR A 23 5.91 -9.22 -14.68
CA TYR A 23 6.41 -8.87 -16.01
C TYR A 23 7.25 -7.58 -16.07
N PHE A 24 7.59 -6.98 -14.91
CA PHE A 24 8.51 -5.84 -14.88
C PHE A 24 9.88 -6.19 -15.44
N ASN A 25 10.38 -5.32 -16.31
CA ASN A 25 11.74 -5.38 -16.81
C ASN A 25 12.75 -4.89 -15.75
N ASP A 26 14.04 -5.06 -16.06
CA ASP A 26 15.14 -4.68 -15.18
C ASP A 26 15.08 -3.20 -14.75
N ALA A 27 14.76 -2.29 -15.68
CA ALA A 27 14.68 -0.85 -15.40
C ALA A 27 13.62 -0.50 -14.37
N GLN A 28 12.44 -1.11 -14.50
CA GLN A 28 11.33 -0.90 -13.58
C GLN A 28 11.64 -1.48 -12.20
N ARG A 29 12.28 -2.66 -12.13
CA ARG A 29 12.71 -3.27 -10.86
C ARG A 29 13.73 -2.41 -10.14
N GLN A 30 14.74 -1.92 -10.86
CA GLN A 30 15.77 -1.04 -10.29
C GLN A 30 15.16 0.28 -9.80
N ALA A 31 14.30 0.92 -10.60
CA ALA A 31 13.62 2.16 -10.20
C ALA A 31 12.78 1.97 -8.91
N THR A 32 12.09 0.84 -8.77
CA THR A 32 11.34 0.51 -7.54
C THR A 32 12.27 0.32 -6.34
N LYS A 33 13.43 -0.33 -6.54
CA LYS A 33 14.44 -0.49 -5.49
C LYS A 33 15.02 0.87 -5.06
N ASP A 34 15.30 1.74 -6.02
CA ASP A 34 15.79 3.10 -5.78
C ASP A 34 14.75 3.94 -5.04
N ALA A 35 13.46 3.81 -5.39
CA ALA A 35 12.37 4.47 -4.67
C ALA A 35 12.31 4.04 -3.19
N GLY A 36 12.55 2.76 -2.90
CA GLY A 36 12.70 2.26 -1.53
C GLY A 36 13.87 2.92 -0.79
N ARG A 37 15.02 3.03 -1.44
CA ARG A 37 16.22 3.70 -0.89
C ARG A 37 15.97 5.19 -0.62
N ILE A 38 15.30 5.89 -1.55
CA ILE A 38 14.90 7.30 -1.40
C ILE A 38 13.94 7.48 -0.21
N ALA A 39 13.06 6.50 0.04
CA ALA A 39 12.18 6.47 1.21
C ALA A 39 12.89 6.11 2.54
N GLY A 40 14.22 5.92 2.51
CA GLY A 40 15.02 5.54 3.68
C GLY A 40 14.82 4.09 4.10
N LEU A 41 14.55 3.18 3.15
CA LEU A 41 14.44 1.75 3.36
C LEU A 41 15.58 1.00 2.65
N ASP A 42 16.24 0.10 3.39
CA ASP A 42 17.10 -0.95 2.85
C ASP A 42 16.21 -2.06 2.26
N VAL A 43 16.16 -2.11 0.93
CA VAL A 43 15.32 -3.04 0.17
C VAL A 43 16.01 -4.40 0.12
N LEU A 44 15.60 -5.30 1.02
CA LEU A 44 16.21 -6.63 1.19
C LEU A 44 15.88 -7.59 0.04
N ARG A 45 14.71 -7.42 -0.57
CA ARG A 45 14.22 -8.24 -1.69
C ARG A 45 13.16 -7.48 -2.47
N ILE A 46 13.23 -7.60 -3.79
CA ILE A 46 12.11 -7.34 -4.69
C ILE A 46 11.42 -8.67 -4.97
N ILE A 47 10.10 -8.76 -4.71
CA ILE A 47 9.31 -9.98 -4.93
C ILE A 47 8.23 -9.72 -5.97
N ASN A 48 7.99 -10.71 -6.84
CA ASN A 48 6.92 -10.63 -7.82
C ASN A 48 5.54 -10.71 -7.12
N GLU A 49 4.58 -9.90 -7.56
CA GLU A 49 3.24 -9.82 -6.95
C GLU A 49 2.49 -11.16 -6.96
N PRO A 50 2.41 -11.91 -8.08
CA PRO A 50 1.78 -13.23 -8.09
C PRO A 50 2.48 -14.24 -7.15
N THR A 51 3.80 -14.16 -7.07
CA THR A 51 4.61 -14.96 -6.16
C THR A 51 4.28 -14.63 -4.70
N ALA A 52 4.19 -13.35 -4.35
CA ALA A 52 3.79 -12.91 -3.02
C ALA A 52 2.37 -13.38 -2.67
N ALA A 53 1.40 -13.21 -3.59
CA ALA A 53 0.04 -13.70 -3.40
C ALA A 53 0.00 -15.21 -3.17
N SER A 54 0.81 -15.99 -3.89
CA SER A 54 0.91 -17.44 -3.71
C SER A 54 1.44 -17.83 -2.32
N LEU A 55 2.42 -17.09 -1.77
CA LEU A 55 2.92 -17.32 -0.41
C LEU A 55 1.82 -17.12 0.63
N SER A 56 1.01 -16.08 0.48
CA SER A 56 -0.13 -15.85 1.37
C SER A 56 -1.18 -16.97 1.28
N TYR A 57 -1.34 -17.60 0.12
CA TYR A 57 -2.27 -18.71 -0.08
C TYR A 57 -1.71 -20.06 0.45
N GLY A 58 -0.44 -20.36 0.17
CA GLY A 58 0.17 -21.66 0.45
C GLY A 58 0.62 -21.87 1.89
N MET A 59 0.57 -20.84 2.74
CA MET A 59 0.84 -20.95 4.19
C MET A 59 -0.02 -22.02 4.88
N ASP A 60 -1.26 -22.24 4.41
CA ASP A 60 -2.16 -23.27 4.94
C ASP A 60 -1.87 -24.69 4.38
N ARG A 61 -0.67 -24.91 3.84
CA ARG A 61 -0.16 -26.20 3.32
C ARG A 61 -1.01 -26.83 2.20
N LYS A 62 -1.53 -25.99 1.31
CA LYS A 62 -2.21 -26.45 0.09
C LYS A 62 -1.17 -26.76 -0.99
N GLU A 63 -1.23 -27.96 -1.54
CA GLU A 63 -0.35 -28.42 -2.62
C GLU A 63 -1.06 -28.43 -3.97
N GLY A 64 -0.28 -28.39 -5.04
CA GLY A 64 -0.77 -28.51 -6.42
C GLY A 64 -0.39 -27.32 -7.30
N LEU A 65 -0.95 -27.32 -8.51
CA LEU A 65 -0.74 -26.27 -9.51
C LEU A 65 -1.76 -25.14 -9.31
N VAL A 66 -1.27 -23.92 -9.15
CA VAL A 66 -2.07 -22.74 -8.88
C VAL A 66 -1.85 -21.72 -9.98
N ALA A 67 -2.94 -21.18 -10.54
CA ALA A 67 -2.89 -20.03 -11.43
C ALA A 67 -3.24 -18.77 -10.63
N VAL A 68 -2.32 -17.80 -10.59
CA VAL A 68 -2.55 -16.49 -9.96
C VAL A 68 -2.82 -15.49 -11.06
N PHE A 69 -4.07 -15.03 -11.15
CA PHE A 69 -4.54 -14.02 -12.10
C PHE A 69 -4.64 -12.68 -11.37
N ASP A 70 -3.69 -11.78 -11.63
CA ASP A 70 -3.60 -10.47 -11.00
C ASP A 70 -3.97 -9.38 -12.01
N LEU A 71 -5.13 -8.74 -11.80
CA LEU A 71 -5.57 -7.60 -12.60
C LEU A 71 -5.75 -6.39 -11.70
N GLY A 72 -4.71 -5.56 -11.67
CA GLY A 72 -4.60 -4.38 -10.81
C GLY A 72 -5.13 -3.10 -11.47
N GLY A 73 -4.64 -1.97 -10.97
CA GLY A 73 -4.97 -0.64 -11.50
C GLY A 73 -4.28 -0.32 -12.83
N GLY A 74 -3.04 -0.79 -13.04
CA GLY A 74 -2.27 -0.48 -14.25
C GLY A 74 -1.63 -1.68 -14.96
N THR A 75 -1.59 -2.85 -14.32
CA THR A 75 -0.92 -4.04 -14.84
C THR A 75 -1.79 -5.29 -14.72
N PHE A 76 -1.53 -6.21 -15.64
CA PHE A 76 -2.09 -7.55 -15.66
C PHE A 76 -0.95 -8.56 -15.62
N ASP A 77 -0.95 -9.47 -14.65
CA ASP A 77 -0.04 -10.60 -14.56
C ASP A 77 -0.80 -11.92 -14.44
N ILE A 78 -0.23 -12.96 -15.04
CA ILE A 78 -0.65 -14.35 -14.86
C ILE A 78 0.58 -15.21 -14.60
N SER A 79 0.59 -15.88 -13.45
CA SER A 79 1.64 -16.84 -13.10
C SER A 79 1.04 -18.20 -12.77
N ILE A 80 1.73 -19.25 -13.21
CA ILE A 80 1.44 -20.62 -12.83
C ILE A 80 2.53 -21.06 -11.86
N LEU A 81 2.11 -21.50 -10.68
CA LEU A 81 3.01 -21.96 -9.63
C LEU A 81 2.69 -23.39 -9.24
N GLU A 82 3.73 -24.14 -8.92
CA GLU A 82 3.65 -25.45 -8.29
C GLU A 82 4.01 -25.31 -6.81
N ILE A 83 3.09 -25.72 -5.94
CA ILE A 83 3.29 -25.72 -4.50
C ILE A 83 3.41 -27.18 -4.04
N SER A 84 4.56 -27.55 -3.49
CA SER A 84 4.81 -28.92 -2.99
C SER A 84 5.77 -28.89 -1.81
N GLY A 85 5.36 -29.46 -0.65
CA GLY A 85 6.26 -29.62 0.50
C GLY A 85 6.92 -28.32 1.00
N GLY A 86 6.22 -27.17 0.89
CA GLY A 86 6.77 -25.86 1.25
C GLY A 86 7.67 -25.21 0.18
N VAL A 87 7.85 -25.86 -0.97
CA VAL A 87 8.49 -25.27 -2.14
C VAL A 87 7.43 -24.60 -3.01
N PHE A 88 7.68 -23.34 -3.36
CA PHE A 88 6.88 -22.53 -4.27
C PHE A 88 7.70 -22.29 -5.52
N GLU A 89 7.36 -22.99 -6.61
CA GLU A 89 8.09 -22.90 -7.88
C GLU A 89 7.21 -22.23 -8.94
N VAL A 90 7.66 -21.10 -9.47
CA VAL A 90 7.01 -20.47 -10.62
C VAL A 90 7.36 -21.29 -11.86
N LYS A 91 6.36 -21.90 -12.50
CA LYS A 91 6.53 -22.68 -13.73
C LYS A 91 6.57 -21.79 -14.96
N ALA A 92 5.72 -20.77 -14.98
CA ALA A 92 5.71 -19.76 -16.02
C ALA A 92 5.05 -18.48 -15.51
N THR A 93 5.41 -17.36 -16.12
CA THR A 93 4.74 -16.09 -15.92
C THR A 93 4.56 -15.35 -17.25
N ASN A 94 3.47 -14.61 -17.36
CA ASN A 94 3.16 -13.76 -18.51
C ASN A 94 2.32 -12.57 -18.05
N GLY A 95 2.06 -11.60 -18.90
CA GLY A 95 1.30 -10.42 -18.51
C GLY A 95 1.27 -9.31 -19.55
N ASP A 96 0.68 -8.19 -19.16
CA ASP A 96 0.63 -6.94 -19.89
C ASP A 96 0.84 -5.77 -18.91
N THR A 97 1.97 -5.08 -19.04
CA THR A 97 2.36 -3.97 -18.15
C THR A 97 1.61 -2.67 -18.42
N PHE A 98 0.73 -2.65 -19.43
CA PHE A 98 -0.11 -1.51 -19.82
C PHE A 98 -1.57 -1.97 -20.00
N LEU A 99 -2.07 -2.70 -19.00
CA LEU A 99 -3.44 -3.18 -18.94
C LEU A 99 -3.89 -3.24 -17.48
N GLY A 100 -4.82 -2.39 -17.07
CA GLY A 100 -5.39 -2.42 -15.73
C GLY A 100 -6.66 -1.59 -15.60
N GLY A 101 -7.16 -1.44 -14.37
CA GLY A 101 -8.38 -0.69 -14.06
C GLY A 101 -8.43 0.75 -14.58
N GLU A 102 -7.28 1.42 -14.77
CA GLU A 102 -7.20 2.75 -15.38
C GLU A 102 -7.66 2.73 -16.86
N ASP A 103 -7.38 1.67 -17.60
CA ASP A 103 -7.85 1.54 -18.99
C ASP A 103 -9.36 1.39 -19.05
N PHE A 104 -9.94 0.71 -18.06
CA PHE A 104 -11.39 0.55 -17.92
C PHE A 104 -12.04 1.90 -17.58
N ASP A 105 -11.42 2.67 -16.70
CA ASP A 105 -11.86 4.04 -16.37
C ASP A 105 -11.78 4.95 -17.60
N ASN A 106 -10.69 4.88 -18.35
CA ASN A 106 -10.48 5.68 -19.56
C ASN A 106 -11.47 5.32 -20.68
N ALA A 107 -11.80 4.03 -20.86
CA ALA A 107 -12.81 3.60 -21.81
C ALA A 107 -14.21 4.16 -21.48
N LEU A 108 -14.57 4.15 -20.20
CA LEU A 108 -15.82 4.75 -19.74
C LEU A 108 -15.79 6.28 -19.82
N LEU A 109 -14.68 6.91 -19.42
CA LEU A 109 -14.46 8.35 -19.51
C LEU A 109 -14.66 8.86 -20.94
N GLN A 110 -14.04 8.18 -21.92
CA GLN A 110 -14.19 8.53 -23.33
C GLN A 110 -15.65 8.42 -23.78
N HIS A 111 -16.36 7.37 -23.38
CA HIS A 111 -17.78 7.23 -23.67
C HIS A 111 -18.61 8.39 -23.09
N LEU A 112 -18.37 8.77 -21.83
CA LEU A 112 -19.09 9.87 -21.18
C LEU A 112 -18.80 11.23 -21.83
N VAL A 113 -17.55 11.47 -22.23
CA VAL A 113 -17.16 12.67 -23.00
C VAL A 113 -17.92 12.72 -24.32
N ASP A 114 -17.97 11.60 -25.05
CA ASP A 114 -18.63 11.53 -26.35
C ASP A 114 -20.14 11.73 -26.23
N GLU A 115 -20.80 11.13 -25.24
CA GLU A 115 -22.23 11.32 -24.99
C GLU A 115 -22.55 12.76 -24.56
N PHE A 116 -21.76 13.33 -23.64
CA PHE A 116 -21.96 14.73 -23.24
C PHE A 116 -21.76 15.70 -24.41
N ARG A 117 -20.79 15.44 -25.29
CA ARG A 117 -20.58 16.23 -26.49
C ARG A 117 -21.74 16.10 -27.48
N LYS A 118 -22.34 14.92 -27.63
CA LYS A 118 -23.53 14.72 -28.48
C LYS A 118 -24.74 15.47 -27.92
N GLU A 119 -24.96 15.43 -26.61
CA GLU A 119 -26.13 16.03 -25.96
C GLU A 119 -26.02 17.55 -25.79
N GLN A 120 -24.85 18.05 -25.39
CA GLN A 120 -24.65 19.46 -25.03
C GLN A 120 -23.81 20.25 -26.04
N GLY A 121 -23.18 19.59 -27.02
CA GLY A 121 -22.29 20.23 -28.00
C GLY A 121 -20.95 20.69 -27.41
N ILE A 122 -20.64 20.35 -26.16
CA ILE A 122 -19.44 20.81 -25.44
C ILE A 122 -18.44 19.66 -25.30
N ASP A 123 -17.18 19.96 -25.60
CA ASP A 123 -16.06 19.04 -25.46
C ASP A 123 -15.38 19.21 -24.10
N LEU A 124 -15.66 18.31 -23.16
CA LEU A 124 -15.11 18.35 -21.80
C LEU A 124 -13.60 18.06 -21.74
N THR A 125 -12.98 17.52 -22.79
CA THR A 125 -11.53 17.25 -22.79
C THR A 125 -10.69 18.52 -22.70
N LYS A 126 -11.28 19.67 -23.05
CA LYS A 126 -10.64 20.99 -22.98
C LYS A 126 -10.68 21.61 -21.59
N ASP A 127 -11.50 21.07 -20.69
CA ASP A 127 -11.63 21.53 -19.30
C ASP A 127 -10.98 20.50 -18.35
N ARG A 128 -9.78 20.85 -17.86
CA ARG A 128 -9.00 19.96 -16.98
C ARG A 128 -9.71 19.64 -15.67
N LEU A 129 -10.49 20.56 -15.12
CA LEU A 129 -11.21 20.34 -13.86
C LEU A 129 -12.42 19.45 -14.08
N ALA A 130 -13.17 19.69 -15.16
CA ALA A 130 -14.28 18.82 -15.55
C ALA A 130 -13.80 17.39 -15.83
N LEU A 131 -12.70 17.23 -16.56
CA LEU A 131 -12.14 15.93 -16.91
C LEU A 131 -11.70 15.13 -15.67
N GLN A 132 -11.10 15.80 -14.67
CA GLN A 132 -10.71 15.14 -13.42
C GLN A 132 -11.95 14.64 -12.64
N ARG A 133 -12.98 15.48 -12.49
CA ARG A 133 -14.24 15.10 -11.84
C ARG A 133 -14.94 13.95 -12.57
N LEU A 134 -14.87 13.96 -13.91
CA LEU A 134 -15.46 12.91 -14.74
C LEU A 134 -14.71 11.59 -14.59
N ARG A 135 -13.38 11.62 -14.47
CA ARG A 135 -12.56 10.43 -14.20
C ARG A 135 -12.91 9.78 -12.85
N GLU A 136 -13.02 10.58 -11.80
CA GLU A 136 -13.42 10.09 -10.46
C GLU A 136 -14.83 9.48 -10.48
N ALA A 137 -15.76 10.11 -11.22
CA ALA A 137 -17.11 9.59 -11.37
C ALA A 137 -17.15 8.29 -12.20
N ALA A 138 -16.32 8.17 -13.24
CA ALA A 138 -16.19 6.97 -14.05
C ALA A 138 -15.64 5.79 -13.23
N GLU A 139 -14.59 6.00 -12.44
CA GLU A 139 -14.04 4.97 -11.56
C GLU A 139 -15.08 4.51 -10.53
N LYS A 140 -15.78 5.45 -9.91
CA LYS A 140 -16.85 5.13 -8.96
C LYS A 140 -17.95 4.29 -9.61
N ALA A 141 -18.40 4.68 -10.81
CA ALA A 141 -19.42 3.95 -11.56
C ALA A 141 -18.97 2.53 -11.93
N LYS A 142 -17.72 2.36 -12.40
CA LYS A 142 -17.10 1.04 -12.66
C LYS A 142 -17.16 0.15 -11.42
N CYS A 143 -16.74 0.69 -10.27
CA CYS A 143 -16.73 -0.05 -9.01
C CYS A 143 -18.16 -0.45 -8.56
N GLU A 144 -19.12 0.46 -8.64
CA GLU A 144 -20.52 0.18 -8.29
C GLU A 144 -21.13 -0.93 -9.16
N LEU A 145 -20.87 -0.88 -10.48
CA LEU A 145 -21.36 -1.88 -11.44
C LEU A 145 -20.82 -3.29 -11.24
N SER A 146 -19.76 -3.45 -10.43
CA SER A 146 -19.30 -4.78 -10.02
C SER A 146 -20.29 -5.48 -9.06
N SER A 147 -21.20 -4.71 -8.43
CA SER A 147 -22.23 -5.21 -7.52
C SER A 147 -23.65 -4.95 -8.03
N THR A 148 -23.89 -3.82 -8.69
CA THR A 148 -25.22 -3.42 -9.21
C THR A 148 -25.33 -3.65 -10.72
N SER A 149 -26.56 -3.79 -11.23
CA SER A 149 -26.82 -3.92 -12.67
C SER A 149 -26.81 -2.57 -13.41
N GLN A 150 -26.95 -1.46 -12.67
CA GLN A 150 -26.96 -0.09 -13.19
C GLN A 150 -26.45 0.89 -12.12
N THR A 151 -25.96 2.04 -12.57
CA THR A 151 -25.57 3.19 -11.73
C THR A 151 -25.89 4.50 -12.44
N ASP A 152 -26.13 5.55 -11.68
CA ASP A 152 -26.36 6.90 -12.17
C ASP A 152 -25.13 7.78 -11.94
N ILE A 153 -24.58 8.29 -13.04
CA ILE A 153 -23.45 9.21 -13.04
C ILE A 153 -24.02 10.62 -13.09
N ASN A 154 -24.02 11.30 -11.94
CA ASN A 154 -24.54 12.66 -11.83
C ASN A 154 -23.44 13.62 -11.34
N ILE A 155 -23.03 14.53 -12.21
CA ILE A 155 -22.04 15.57 -11.91
C ILE A 155 -22.66 16.94 -12.14
N PRO A 156 -23.17 17.59 -11.07
CA PRO A 156 -23.76 18.92 -11.21
C PRO A 156 -22.67 19.97 -11.46
N PHE A 157 -23.01 21.01 -12.23
CA PHE A 157 -22.10 22.11 -12.56
C PHE A 157 -20.77 21.58 -13.11
N ILE A 158 -20.83 20.64 -14.06
CA ILE A 158 -19.64 20.03 -14.66
C ILE A 158 -18.86 21.07 -15.49
N THR A 159 -19.57 21.96 -16.18
CA THR A 159 -19.02 23.07 -16.96
C THR A 159 -20.08 24.16 -17.15
N ALA A 160 -19.78 25.23 -17.89
CA ALA A 160 -20.73 26.28 -18.23
C ALA A 160 -20.51 26.80 -19.67
N ASP A 161 -21.59 27.27 -20.30
CA ASP A 161 -21.56 27.94 -21.60
C ASP A 161 -22.34 29.27 -21.56
N ALA A 162 -22.54 29.90 -22.73
CA ALA A 162 -23.29 31.15 -22.86
C ALA A 162 -24.78 31.03 -22.40
N THR A 163 -25.32 29.81 -22.30
CA THR A 163 -26.69 29.53 -21.83
C THR A 163 -26.75 29.24 -20.33
N GLY A 164 -25.61 29.09 -19.66
CA GLY A 164 -25.50 28.90 -18.22
C GLY A 164 -24.73 27.63 -17.83
N ALA A 165 -24.90 27.22 -16.58
CA ALA A 165 -24.26 26.01 -16.07
C ALA A 165 -24.83 24.75 -16.71
N LYS A 166 -23.96 23.75 -16.92
CA LYS A 166 -24.28 22.44 -17.46
C LYS A 166 -24.05 21.36 -16.41
N HIS A 167 -24.83 20.30 -16.50
CA HIS A 167 -24.80 19.15 -15.61
C HIS A 167 -24.65 17.89 -16.45
N LEU A 168 -23.92 16.91 -15.95
CA LEU A 168 -23.88 15.58 -16.56
C LEU A 168 -24.79 14.66 -15.76
N SER A 169 -25.75 14.02 -16.41
CA SER A 169 -26.64 13.02 -15.81
C SER A 169 -26.78 11.86 -16.78
N PHE A 170 -26.15 10.73 -16.47
CA PHE A 170 -26.08 9.58 -17.35
C PHE A 170 -26.32 8.29 -16.57
N THR A 171 -27.30 7.48 -16.99
CA THR A 171 -27.54 6.15 -16.40
C THR A 171 -26.74 5.11 -17.19
N LEU A 172 -25.82 4.41 -16.52
CA LEU A 172 -24.98 3.38 -17.10
C LEU A 172 -25.41 2.01 -16.61
N THR A 173 -25.65 1.07 -17.53
CA THR A 173 -25.89 -0.34 -17.19
C THR A 173 -24.60 -1.15 -17.21
N ARG A 174 -24.56 -2.24 -16.44
CA ARG A 174 -23.43 -3.19 -16.44
C ARG A 174 -23.17 -3.75 -17.83
N SER A 175 -24.23 -4.13 -18.55
CA SER A 175 -24.12 -4.67 -19.92
C SER A 175 -23.50 -3.68 -20.90
N LYS A 176 -23.82 -2.39 -20.77
CA LYS A 176 -23.22 -1.33 -21.58
C LYS A 176 -21.75 -1.18 -21.23
N PHE A 177 -21.40 -1.14 -19.94
CA PHE A 177 -20.01 -1.06 -19.50
C PHE A 177 -19.19 -2.26 -19.98
N GLU A 178 -19.69 -3.48 -19.83
CA GLU A 178 -19.07 -4.72 -20.34
C GLU A 178 -18.80 -4.64 -21.85
N THR A 179 -19.73 -4.10 -22.63
CA THR A 179 -19.54 -3.89 -24.08
C THR A 179 -18.38 -2.93 -24.36
N LEU A 180 -18.25 -1.85 -23.59
CA LEU A 180 -17.18 -0.85 -23.77
C LEU A 180 -15.80 -1.43 -23.46
N VAL A 181 -15.69 -2.24 -22.42
CA VAL A 181 -14.40 -2.77 -21.93
C VAL A 181 -14.08 -4.19 -22.43
N ASN A 182 -14.96 -4.83 -23.19
CA ASN A 182 -14.74 -6.18 -23.70
C ASN A 182 -13.38 -6.36 -24.41
N PRO A 183 -12.89 -5.42 -25.25
CA PRO A 183 -11.56 -5.54 -25.84
C PRO A 183 -10.42 -5.62 -24.81
N LEU A 184 -10.56 -4.95 -23.65
CA LEU A 184 -9.57 -4.98 -22.57
C LEU A 184 -9.60 -6.31 -21.82
N VAL A 185 -10.81 -6.83 -21.54
CA VAL A 185 -10.96 -8.14 -20.89
C VAL A 185 -10.42 -9.25 -21.80
N GLU A 186 -10.71 -9.20 -23.10
CA GLU A 186 -10.23 -10.20 -24.07
C GLU A 186 -8.71 -10.21 -24.22
N ARG A 187 -8.02 -9.06 -24.03
CA ARG A 187 -6.55 -8.99 -24.00
C ARG A 187 -5.93 -9.87 -22.90
N THR A 188 -6.66 -10.17 -21.82
CA THR A 188 -6.15 -11.04 -20.73
C THR A 188 -6.06 -12.51 -21.12
N ARG A 189 -6.81 -12.96 -22.14
CA ARG A 189 -6.88 -14.39 -22.50
C ARG A 189 -5.59 -14.92 -23.08
N GLN A 190 -4.93 -14.15 -23.95
CA GLN A 190 -3.75 -14.62 -24.68
C GLN A 190 -2.56 -14.86 -23.72
N PRO A 191 -2.22 -13.93 -22.80
CA PRO A 191 -1.20 -14.21 -21.79
C PRO A 191 -1.50 -15.44 -20.93
N CYS A 192 -2.77 -15.70 -20.59
CA CYS A 192 -3.13 -16.91 -19.83
C CYS A 192 -2.85 -18.21 -20.61
N LYS A 193 -3.22 -18.23 -21.90
CA LYS A 193 -2.95 -19.37 -22.79
C LYS A 193 -1.45 -19.57 -23.02
N ASP A 194 -0.72 -18.47 -23.17
CA ASP A 194 0.73 -18.50 -23.35
C ASP A 194 1.43 -19.00 -22.09
N CYS A 195 0.99 -18.56 -20.91
CA CYS A 195 1.49 -19.01 -19.62
C CYS A 195 1.28 -20.52 -19.43
N LEU A 196 0.08 -21.04 -19.71
CA LEU A 196 -0.20 -22.50 -19.67
C LEU A 196 0.73 -23.29 -20.61
N ARG A 197 0.91 -22.81 -21.84
CA ARG A 197 1.79 -23.44 -22.82
C ARG A 197 3.24 -23.43 -22.36
N ASP A 198 3.72 -22.30 -21.83
CA ASP A 198 5.09 -22.16 -21.35
C ASP A 198 5.37 -23.04 -20.13
N ALA A 199 4.39 -23.21 -19.25
CA ALA A 199 4.46 -24.15 -18.13
C ALA A 199 4.35 -25.63 -18.56
N GLY A 200 4.00 -25.90 -19.82
CA GLY A 200 3.84 -27.26 -20.34
C GLY A 200 2.64 -28.01 -19.77
N ILE A 201 1.62 -27.30 -19.28
CA ILE A 201 0.44 -27.88 -18.63
C ILE A 201 -0.86 -27.46 -19.31
N SER A 202 -1.92 -28.22 -19.08
CA SER A 202 -3.26 -27.87 -19.51
C SER A 202 -4.03 -27.14 -18.43
N ALA A 203 -5.08 -26.40 -18.82
CA ALA A 203 -5.98 -25.74 -17.87
C ALA A 203 -6.61 -26.72 -16.84
N LYS A 204 -6.74 -28.00 -17.20
CA LYS A 204 -7.32 -29.04 -16.33
C LYS A 204 -6.40 -29.46 -15.20
N ASP A 205 -5.09 -29.25 -15.37
CA ASP A 205 -4.07 -29.58 -14.37
C ASP A 205 -4.04 -28.53 -13.25
N ILE A 206 -4.61 -27.34 -13.49
CA ILE A 206 -4.76 -26.29 -12.49
C ILE A 206 -5.73 -26.74 -11.40
N THR A 207 -5.20 -26.76 -10.18
CA THR A 207 -5.90 -27.17 -8.96
C THR A 207 -6.72 -26.02 -8.39
N GLU A 208 -6.16 -24.80 -8.38
CA GLU A 208 -6.81 -23.60 -7.88
C GLU A 208 -6.51 -22.39 -8.79
N VAL A 209 -7.48 -21.49 -8.95
CA VAL A 209 -7.28 -20.19 -9.59
C VAL A 209 -7.47 -19.10 -8.53
N ILE A 210 -6.49 -18.23 -8.36
CA ILE A 210 -6.52 -17.14 -7.38
C ILE A 210 -6.68 -15.82 -8.14
N LEU A 211 -7.65 -15.01 -7.72
CA LEU A 211 -7.82 -13.66 -8.23
C LEU A 211 -7.12 -12.67 -7.30
N VAL A 212 -6.33 -11.80 -7.90
CA VAL A 212 -5.61 -10.70 -7.22
C VAL A 212 -5.93 -9.40 -7.95
N GLY A 213 -5.88 -8.28 -7.22
CA GLY A 213 -6.11 -6.96 -7.76
C GLY A 213 -7.59 -6.58 -7.84
N GLY A 214 -7.88 -5.30 -7.57
CA GLY A 214 -9.25 -4.80 -7.45
C GLY A 214 -10.07 -4.93 -8.73
N MET A 215 -9.44 -4.91 -9.91
CA MET A 215 -10.16 -5.02 -11.19
C MET A 215 -10.67 -6.44 -11.46
N SER A 216 -10.11 -7.47 -10.79
CA SER A 216 -10.64 -8.85 -10.81
C SER A 216 -12.03 -9.00 -10.15
N ARG A 217 -12.52 -7.96 -9.44
CA ARG A 217 -13.85 -7.93 -8.83
C ARG A 217 -14.98 -7.78 -9.86
N MET A 218 -14.67 -7.36 -11.09
CA MET A 218 -15.66 -7.25 -12.16
C MET A 218 -16.23 -8.63 -12.52
N PRO A 219 -17.56 -8.84 -12.50
CA PRO A 219 -18.18 -10.13 -12.82
C PRO A 219 -17.72 -10.71 -14.16
N LYS A 220 -17.62 -9.87 -15.20
CA LYS A 220 -17.18 -10.31 -16.52
C LYS A 220 -15.74 -10.84 -16.54
N VAL A 221 -14.85 -10.28 -15.73
CA VAL A 221 -13.47 -10.79 -15.60
C VAL A 221 -13.50 -12.18 -14.97
N GLN A 222 -14.30 -12.39 -13.93
CA GLN A 222 -14.44 -13.70 -13.26
C GLN A 222 -15.01 -14.76 -14.20
N GLU A 223 -15.99 -14.41 -15.03
CA GLU A 223 -16.53 -15.28 -16.08
C GLU A 223 -15.43 -15.69 -17.07
N VAL A 224 -14.66 -14.73 -17.58
CA VAL A 224 -13.57 -15.01 -18.54
C VAL A 224 -12.50 -15.90 -17.92
N VAL A 225 -12.12 -15.65 -16.67
CA VAL A 225 -11.18 -16.51 -15.93
C VAL A 225 -11.74 -17.93 -15.80
N GLN A 226 -13.02 -18.08 -15.44
CA GLN A 226 -13.67 -19.38 -15.35
C GLN A 226 -13.69 -20.10 -16.71
N GLU A 227 -13.95 -19.39 -17.81
CA GLU A 227 -13.91 -19.94 -19.17
C GLU A 227 -12.51 -20.42 -19.57
N ILE A 228 -11.46 -19.67 -19.20
CA ILE A 228 -10.06 -20.01 -19.53
C ILE A 228 -9.62 -21.27 -18.79
N PHE A 229 -9.85 -21.32 -17.48
CA PHE A 229 -9.31 -22.39 -16.62
C PHE A 229 -10.30 -23.53 -16.36
N GLY A 230 -11.57 -23.38 -16.76
CA GLY A 230 -12.61 -24.37 -16.54
C GLY A 230 -12.97 -24.59 -15.06
N ARG A 231 -12.62 -23.64 -14.18
CA ARG A 231 -12.77 -23.74 -12.72
C ARG A 231 -13.22 -22.41 -12.13
N GLN A 232 -14.04 -22.48 -11.09
CA GLN A 232 -14.41 -21.31 -10.29
C GLN A 232 -13.19 -20.76 -9.54
N PRO A 233 -12.90 -19.46 -9.62
CA PRO A 233 -11.82 -18.87 -8.85
C PRO A 233 -12.03 -18.97 -7.34
N SER A 234 -10.94 -19.08 -6.61
CA SER A 234 -10.93 -19.17 -5.15
C SER A 234 -11.49 -17.91 -4.51
N LYS A 235 -12.25 -18.08 -3.44
CA LYS A 235 -12.71 -17.00 -2.56
C LYS A 235 -11.93 -16.93 -1.24
N ASN A 236 -10.89 -17.75 -1.10
CA ASN A 236 -10.13 -17.90 0.14
C ASN A 236 -8.99 -16.88 0.28
N VAL A 237 -8.79 -16.02 -0.73
CA VAL A 237 -7.72 -15.03 -0.77
C VAL A 237 -8.35 -13.65 -0.84
N ASN A 238 -7.88 -12.72 -0.02
CA ASN A 238 -8.26 -11.32 -0.14
C ASN A 238 -7.45 -10.70 -1.30
N PRO A 239 -8.10 -10.28 -2.41
CA PRO A 239 -7.40 -9.77 -3.59
C PRO A 239 -6.67 -8.45 -3.33
N ASP A 240 -6.99 -7.73 -2.25
CA ASP A 240 -6.37 -6.43 -1.92
C ASP A 240 -5.17 -6.56 -0.96
N GLU A 241 -5.08 -7.64 -0.19
CA GLU A 241 -4.12 -7.78 0.92
C GLU A 241 -3.09 -8.90 0.71
N CYS A 242 -3.41 -9.91 -0.09
CA CYS A 242 -2.59 -11.12 -0.22
C CYS A 242 -1.15 -10.85 -0.69
N VAL A 243 -0.96 -9.88 -1.57
CA VAL A 243 0.36 -9.45 -2.05
C VAL A 243 1.20 -8.86 -0.91
N ALA A 244 0.62 -7.97 -0.10
CA ALA A 244 1.31 -7.36 1.03
C ALA A 244 1.61 -8.39 2.14
N MET A 245 0.67 -9.31 2.39
CA MET A 245 0.89 -10.44 3.30
C MET A 245 2.03 -11.35 2.83
N GLY A 246 2.07 -11.66 1.54
CA GLY A 246 3.15 -12.41 0.90
C GLY A 246 4.52 -11.76 1.06
N ALA A 247 4.60 -10.44 0.85
CA ALA A 247 5.83 -9.68 1.05
C ALA A 247 6.29 -9.72 2.53
N ALA A 248 5.36 -9.65 3.47
CA ALA A 248 5.67 -9.79 4.89
C ALA A 248 6.18 -11.21 5.24
N ILE A 249 5.58 -12.26 4.68
CA ILE A 249 6.03 -13.65 4.81
C ILE A 249 7.46 -13.79 4.26
N GLN A 250 7.74 -13.23 3.08
CA GLN A 250 9.08 -13.21 2.50
C GLN A 250 10.09 -12.53 3.42
N GLY A 251 9.71 -11.42 4.08
CA GLY A 251 10.54 -10.79 5.11
C GLY A 251 10.84 -11.70 6.29
N GLY A 252 9.84 -12.49 6.73
CA GLY A 252 9.98 -13.53 7.74
C GLY A 252 10.94 -14.65 7.33
N VAL A 253 10.89 -15.08 6.07
CA VAL A 253 11.82 -16.08 5.49
C VAL A 253 13.26 -15.54 5.50
N LEU A 254 13.48 -14.29 5.07
CA LEU A 254 14.81 -13.67 5.06
C LEU A 254 15.41 -13.52 6.47
N ARG A 255 14.57 -13.35 7.50
CA ARG A 255 15.01 -13.31 8.89
C ARG A 255 15.22 -14.69 9.52
N GLY A 256 14.73 -15.75 8.88
CA GLY A 256 14.68 -17.11 9.44
C GLY A 256 13.59 -17.34 10.48
N ASP A 257 12.65 -16.39 10.63
CA ASP A 257 11.48 -16.52 11.52
C ASP A 257 10.44 -17.49 10.91
N VAL A 258 10.34 -17.51 9.58
CA VAL A 258 9.51 -18.45 8.82
C VAL A 258 10.41 -19.54 8.24
N LYS A 259 10.13 -20.79 8.61
CA LYS A 259 10.92 -21.97 8.21
C LYS A 259 10.14 -22.81 7.20
N ASP A 260 10.85 -23.70 6.54
CA ASP A 260 10.29 -24.70 5.62
C ASP A 260 9.54 -24.09 4.41
N ILE A 261 9.91 -22.87 4.01
CA ILE A 261 9.47 -22.24 2.78
C ILE A 261 10.67 -21.99 1.89
N LEU A 262 10.62 -22.54 0.67
CA LEU A 262 11.61 -22.27 -0.38
C LEU A 262 10.89 -21.66 -1.58
N LEU A 263 11.37 -20.51 -2.02
CA LEU A 263 10.83 -19.83 -3.19
C LEU A 263 11.79 -19.95 -4.38
N LEU A 264 11.28 -20.46 -5.49
CA LEU A 264 11.96 -20.57 -6.79
C LEU A 264 11.19 -19.74 -7.81
N ASP A 265 11.66 -18.52 -8.05
CA ASP A 265 11.07 -17.60 -9.04
C ASP A 265 11.76 -17.76 -10.40
N VAL A 266 11.27 -17.07 -11.44
CA VAL A 266 11.81 -17.15 -12.81
C VAL A 266 12.03 -15.76 -13.42
N THR A 267 12.87 -15.68 -14.45
CA THR A 267 12.96 -14.47 -15.30
C THR A 267 11.80 -14.42 -16.30
N PRO A 268 11.03 -13.32 -16.43
CA PRO A 268 9.85 -13.26 -17.29
C PRO A 268 10.18 -13.16 -18.79
N LEU A 269 11.40 -12.73 -19.13
CA LEU A 269 11.82 -12.48 -20.51
C LEU A 269 13.19 -13.10 -20.77
N SER A 270 13.40 -13.53 -22.02
CA SER A 270 14.67 -14.06 -22.47
C SER A 270 15.73 -12.97 -22.52
N LEU A 271 16.96 -13.33 -22.15
CA LEU A 271 18.14 -12.47 -22.16
C LEU A 271 19.16 -13.03 -23.13
N GLY A 272 19.79 -12.13 -23.88
CA GLY A 272 20.72 -12.50 -24.93
C GLY A 272 21.53 -11.32 -25.44
N ILE A 273 22.26 -11.56 -26.54
CA ILE A 273 23.10 -10.56 -27.18
C ILE A 273 22.81 -10.42 -28.67
N GLU A 274 23.14 -9.25 -29.23
CA GLU A 274 23.20 -9.07 -30.68
C GLU A 274 24.43 -9.79 -31.24
N THR A 275 24.19 -10.66 -32.22
CA THR A 275 25.24 -11.35 -32.99
C THR A 275 25.30 -10.86 -34.43
N LEU A 276 26.30 -11.31 -35.19
CA LEU A 276 26.49 -10.94 -36.60
C LEU A 276 25.18 -11.11 -37.40
N GLY A 277 24.82 -10.09 -38.18
CA GLY A 277 23.57 -10.05 -38.95
C GLY A 277 22.38 -9.45 -38.20
N GLY A 278 22.61 -8.88 -37.00
CA GLY A 278 21.55 -8.23 -36.22
C GLY A 278 20.57 -9.22 -35.57
N VAL A 279 21.00 -10.47 -35.41
CA VAL A 279 20.20 -11.56 -34.84
C VAL A 279 20.34 -11.55 -33.31
N PHE A 280 19.22 -11.72 -32.62
CA PHE A 280 19.17 -11.88 -31.17
C PHE A 280 19.46 -13.34 -30.79
N THR A 281 20.63 -13.58 -30.20
CA THR A 281 21.00 -14.90 -29.69
C THR A 281 20.67 -14.97 -28.20
N ARG A 282 19.69 -15.80 -27.83
CA ARG A 282 19.25 -16.03 -26.44
C ARG A 282 20.30 -16.87 -25.69
N LEU A 283 20.67 -16.45 -24.47
CA LEU A 283 21.53 -17.22 -23.56
C LEU A 283 20.73 -17.77 -22.37
N ILE A 284 19.78 -16.99 -21.87
CA ILE A 284 18.84 -17.41 -20.83
C ILE A 284 17.44 -17.22 -21.40
N ASN A 285 16.67 -18.30 -21.49
CA ASN A 285 15.29 -18.24 -21.98
C ASN A 285 14.36 -17.70 -20.88
N ARG A 286 13.25 -17.09 -21.27
CA ARG A 286 12.16 -16.77 -20.32
C ARG A 286 11.71 -18.00 -19.54
N ASN A 287 11.17 -17.77 -18.35
CA ASN A 287 10.77 -18.78 -17.38
C ASN A 287 11.93 -19.66 -16.86
N THR A 288 13.19 -19.27 -17.08
CA THR A 288 14.32 -19.92 -16.40
C THR A 288 14.31 -19.53 -14.93
N THR A 289 14.38 -20.52 -14.02
CA THR A 289 14.45 -20.32 -12.58
C THR A 289 15.65 -19.45 -12.18
N ILE A 290 15.45 -18.52 -11.25
CA ILE A 290 16.47 -17.61 -10.72
C ILE A 290 16.72 -17.88 -9.22
N PRO A 291 17.94 -17.68 -8.72
CA PRO A 291 19.13 -17.18 -9.44
C PRO A 291 19.71 -18.19 -10.43
N THR A 292 20.32 -17.72 -11.51
CA THR A 292 20.90 -18.58 -12.56
C THR A 292 22.08 -17.94 -13.26
N LYS A 293 23.00 -18.78 -13.74
CA LYS A 293 24.20 -18.37 -14.46
C LYS A 293 24.38 -19.19 -15.72
N LYS A 294 24.60 -18.52 -16.86
CA LYS A 294 24.87 -19.14 -18.16
C LYS A 294 26.04 -18.46 -18.84
N SER A 295 26.91 -19.26 -19.44
CA SER A 295 28.06 -18.77 -20.21
C SER A 295 28.07 -19.41 -21.59
N GLN A 296 28.39 -18.61 -22.60
CA GLN A 296 28.54 -19.08 -23.97
C GLN A 296 29.75 -18.40 -24.63
N VAL A 297 30.47 -19.18 -25.44
CA VAL A 297 31.65 -18.69 -26.16
C VAL A 297 31.23 -18.17 -27.53
N PHE A 298 31.62 -16.93 -27.80
CA PHE A 298 31.51 -16.24 -29.08
C PHE A 298 32.91 -15.95 -29.63
N SER A 299 32.98 -15.41 -30.85
CA SER A 299 34.23 -15.03 -31.49
C SER A 299 34.09 -13.74 -32.30
N THR A 300 35.21 -13.15 -32.71
CA THR A 300 35.27 -12.00 -33.61
C THR A 300 34.63 -12.28 -34.97
N ALA A 301 34.02 -11.24 -35.55
CA ALA A 301 33.34 -11.28 -36.84
C ALA A 301 34.22 -10.83 -38.01
N ALA A 302 35.35 -10.18 -37.74
CA ALA A 302 36.30 -9.68 -38.74
C ALA A 302 37.76 -10.04 -38.41
N ASP A 303 38.59 -10.14 -39.45
CA ASP A 303 40.02 -10.42 -39.32
C ASP A 303 40.74 -9.24 -38.66
N GLY A 304 41.64 -9.53 -37.71
CA GLY A 304 42.40 -8.51 -36.99
C GLY A 304 41.58 -7.65 -36.03
N GLN A 305 40.34 -8.03 -35.73
CA GLN A 305 39.45 -7.32 -34.81
C GLN A 305 40.03 -7.31 -33.38
N THR A 306 40.35 -6.12 -32.86
CA THR A 306 40.98 -5.92 -31.53
C THR A 306 40.00 -5.55 -30.42
N GLN A 307 38.72 -5.36 -30.75
CA GLN A 307 37.64 -5.10 -29.81
C GLN A 307 36.34 -5.79 -30.22
N VAL A 308 35.54 -6.24 -29.26
CA VAL A 308 34.18 -6.78 -29.51
C VAL A 308 33.16 -6.00 -28.69
N GLY A 309 32.20 -5.41 -29.40
CA GLY A 309 31.05 -4.75 -28.80
C GLY A 309 29.96 -5.75 -28.48
N ILE A 310 29.55 -5.79 -27.21
CA ILE A 310 28.51 -6.68 -26.70
C ILE A 310 27.31 -5.82 -26.36
N LYS A 311 26.22 -6.01 -27.11
CA LYS A 311 24.93 -5.40 -26.83
C LYS A 311 24.04 -6.43 -26.19
N VAL A 312 23.57 -6.11 -24.99
CA VAL A 312 22.73 -6.97 -24.16
C VAL A 312 21.27 -6.57 -24.38
N LEU A 313 20.43 -7.55 -24.71
CA LEU A 313 19.01 -7.31 -25.00
C LEU A 313 18.10 -8.26 -24.22
N GLN A 314 16.86 -7.82 -24.05
CA GLN A 314 15.78 -8.58 -23.44
C GLN A 314 14.55 -8.60 -24.37
N GLY A 315 13.97 -9.78 -24.56
CA GLY A 315 12.75 -9.94 -25.35
C GLY A 315 12.68 -11.29 -26.08
N GLU A 316 11.62 -11.47 -26.88
CA GLU A 316 11.31 -12.74 -27.54
C GLU A 316 11.41 -12.69 -29.06
N ARG A 317 11.81 -11.55 -29.64
CA ARG A 317 11.88 -11.38 -31.09
C ARG A 317 13.21 -11.92 -31.63
N GLU A 318 13.21 -12.46 -32.85
CA GLU A 318 14.43 -13.04 -33.44
C GLU A 318 15.48 -12.00 -33.85
N MET A 319 15.03 -10.78 -34.20
CA MET A 319 15.92 -9.68 -34.59
C MET A 319 16.25 -8.81 -33.39
N ALA A 320 17.51 -8.44 -33.22
CA ALA A 320 17.96 -7.62 -32.09
C ALA A 320 17.26 -6.25 -32.03
N ALA A 321 17.02 -5.63 -33.20
CA ALA A 321 16.37 -4.32 -33.29
C ALA A 321 14.92 -4.28 -32.74
N ASP A 322 14.25 -5.43 -32.69
CA ASP A 322 12.87 -5.55 -32.20
C ASP A 322 12.79 -5.85 -30.69
N ASN A 323 13.94 -6.01 -30.03
CA ASN A 323 14.03 -6.30 -28.60
C ASN A 323 14.51 -5.08 -27.81
N LYS A 324 14.29 -5.12 -26.49
CA LYS A 324 14.72 -4.04 -25.61
C LYS A 324 16.24 -4.11 -25.40
N LEU A 325 16.97 -3.11 -25.88
CA LEU A 325 18.37 -2.92 -25.49
C LEU A 325 18.44 -2.57 -23.99
N LEU A 326 19.25 -3.33 -23.26
CA LEU A 326 19.49 -3.13 -21.83
C LEU A 326 20.79 -2.37 -21.57
N GLY A 327 21.83 -2.66 -22.35
CA GLY A 327 23.14 -2.04 -22.20
C GLY A 327 24.11 -2.50 -23.28
N GLN A 328 25.23 -1.80 -23.39
CA GLN A 328 26.31 -2.17 -24.31
C GLN A 328 27.67 -1.88 -23.71
N PHE A 329 28.66 -2.72 -24.01
CA PHE A 329 30.03 -2.53 -23.58
C PHE A 329 31.01 -3.16 -24.55
N ASP A 330 32.22 -2.61 -24.60
CA ASP A 330 33.28 -3.10 -25.46
C ASP A 330 34.33 -3.86 -24.65
N LEU A 331 34.63 -5.09 -25.08
CA LEU A 331 35.80 -5.83 -24.65
C LEU A 331 36.97 -5.44 -25.55
N VAL A 332 37.90 -4.63 -25.01
CA VAL A 332 39.05 -4.09 -25.75
C VAL A 332 40.34 -4.84 -25.48
N GLY A 333 41.26 -4.79 -26.45
CA GLY A 333 42.61 -5.32 -26.30
C GLY A 333 42.74 -6.81 -26.58
N ILE A 334 41.90 -7.31 -27.50
CA ILE A 334 41.99 -8.64 -28.11
C ILE A 334 43.17 -8.63 -29.08
N PRO A 335 44.09 -9.62 -29.04
CA PRO A 335 45.18 -9.72 -30.00
C PRO A 335 44.66 -9.86 -31.44
N PRO A 336 45.29 -9.21 -32.44
CA PRO A 336 44.91 -9.40 -33.85
C PRO A 336 45.03 -10.88 -34.25
N ALA A 337 43.91 -11.47 -34.65
CA ALA A 337 43.81 -12.85 -35.09
C ALA A 337 42.80 -12.98 -36.25
N PRO A 338 42.84 -14.06 -37.04
CA PRO A 338 41.79 -14.36 -38.01
C PRO A 338 40.42 -14.41 -37.34
N ARG A 339 39.36 -14.01 -38.06
CA ARG A 339 37.98 -14.13 -37.59
C ARG A 339 37.68 -15.57 -37.16
N GLY A 340 36.88 -15.73 -36.11
CA GLY A 340 36.56 -17.07 -35.59
C GLY A 340 37.60 -17.68 -34.64
N MET A 341 38.79 -17.09 -34.49
CA MET A 341 39.84 -17.62 -33.60
C MET A 341 39.74 -17.13 -32.14
N PRO A 342 39.53 -15.82 -31.84
CA PRO A 342 39.41 -15.35 -30.46
C PRO A 342 38.21 -15.98 -29.73
N GLN A 343 38.42 -16.47 -28.51
CA GLN A 343 37.36 -17.10 -27.72
C GLN A 343 36.87 -16.15 -26.63
N ILE A 344 35.71 -15.56 -26.88
CA ILE A 344 35.10 -14.56 -26.00
C ILE A 344 33.96 -15.23 -25.25
N GLU A 345 34.19 -15.55 -23.99
CA GLU A 345 33.17 -16.13 -23.11
C GLU A 345 32.30 -15.02 -22.53
N VAL A 346 31.04 -14.97 -22.97
CA VAL A 346 30.03 -14.07 -22.41
C VAL A 346 29.23 -14.82 -21.37
N THR A 347 29.12 -14.24 -20.18
CA THR A 347 28.45 -14.81 -19.02
C THR A 347 27.33 -13.90 -18.56
N PHE A 348 26.14 -14.47 -18.43
CA PHE A 348 24.98 -13.85 -17.83
C PHE A 348 24.75 -14.48 -16.46
N ASP A 349 24.57 -13.65 -15.45
CA ASP A 349 24.25 -14.02 -14.09
C ASP A 349 23.03 -13.23 -13.64
N ILE A 350 21.97 -13.91 -13.22
CA ILE A 350 20.74 -13.30 -12.71
C ILE A 350 20.64 -13.62 -11.23
N ASP A 351 20.57 -12.59 -10.39
CA ASP A 351 20.46 -12.74 -8.95
C ASP A 351 19.03 -13.10 -8.50
N ALA A 352 18.84 -13.27 -7.19
CA ALA A 352 17.53 -13.60 -6.62
C ALA A 352 16.51 -12.43 -6.65
N ASN A 353 16.92 -11.22 -7.07
CA ASN A 353 16.04 -10.07 -7.31
C ASN A 353 15.65 -9.93 -8.79
N GLY A 354 16.23 -10.76 -9.66
CA GLY A 354 16.08 -10.65 -11.11
C GLY A 354 16.98 -9.59 -11.76
N ILE A 355 18.01 -9.12 -11.05
CA ILE A 355 19.00 -8.15 -11.58
C ILE A 355 20.03 -8.90 -12.42
N VAL A 356 20.35 -8.36 -13.60
CA VAL A 356 21.23 -9.01 -14.57
C VAL A 356 22.66 -8.45 -14.50
N HIS A 357 23.62 -9.34 -14.30
CA HIS A 357 25.05 -9.06 -14.44
C HIS A 357 25.57 -9.73 -15.70
N VAL A 358 26.22 -8.96 -16.58
CA VAL A 358 26.80 -9.48 -17.82
C VAL A 358 28.29 -9.22 -17.85
N GLY A 359 29.06 -10.31 -17.92
CA GLY A 359 30.51 -10.28 -18.08
C GLY A 359 30.92 -10.85 -19.43
N ALA A 360 32.05 -10.38 -19.95
CA ALA A 360 32.71 -10.98 -21.09
C ALA A 360 34.20 -11.12 -20.81
N LYS A 361 34.75 -12.28 -21.16
CA LYS A 361 36.15 -12.62 -20.92
C LYS A 361 36.78 -13.23 -22.16
N ASP A 362 37.91 -12.68 -22.59
CA ASP A 362 38.77 -13.35 -23.57
C ASP A 362 39.53 -14.48 -22.89
N LYS A 363 39.32 -15.72 -23.32
CA LYS A 363 39.95 -16.90 -22.72
C LYS A 363 41.46 -16.96 -22.99
N ALA A 364 41.96 -16.30 -24.03
CA ALA A 364 43.39 -16.29 -24.34
C ALA A 364 44.16 -15.31 -23.44
N THR A 365 43.65 -14.10 -23.26
CA THR A 365 44.34 -13.05 -22.48
C THR A 365 43.88 -12.94 -21.04
N ASN A 366 42.79 -13.62 -20.65
CA ASN A 366 42.07 -13.42 -19.39
C ASN A 366 41.56 -11.99 -19.15
N LYS A 367 41.62 -11.11 -20.15
CA LYS A 367 41.01 -9.79 -20.04
C LYS A 367 39.50 -9.95 -19.93
N GLU A 368 38.92 -9.25 -18.96
CA GLU A 368 37.50 -9.25 -18.72
C GLU A 368 36.97 -7.82 -18.72
N GLN A 369 35.75 -7.68 -19.19
CA GLN A 369 34.94 -6.50 -19.01
C GLN A 369 33.55 -6.96 -18.60
N ALA A 370 32.98 -6.30 -17.60
CA ALA A 370 31.64 -6.62 -17.15
C ALA A 370 30.85 -5.34 -16.96
N ILE A 371 29.55 -5.45 -17.18
CA ILE A 371 28.59 -4.46 -16.77
C ILE A 371 27.57 -5.14 -15.88
N THR A 372 27.26 -4.51 -14.76
CA THR A 372 25.96 -4.76 -14.16
C THR A 372 24.98 -4.00 -15.02
N ILE A 373 23.96 -4.67 -15.52
CA ILE A 373 22.86 -4.00 -16.20
C ILE A 373 22.12 -3.22 -15.14
N GLN A 374 22.60 -2.02 -14.90
CA GLN A 374 21.84 -0.95 -14.30
C GLN A 374 21.23 -0.28 -15.51
N SER A 375 19.93 -0.51 -15.72
CA SER A 375 19.22 0.10 -16.83
C SER A 375 19.63 1.56 -16.98
N SER A 376 20.08 1.95 -18.17
CA SER A 376 20.67 3.27 -18.48
C SER A 376 19.68 4.45 -18.35
N GLY A 377 18.53 4.23 -17.72
CA GLY A 377 17.56 5.24 -17.28
C GLY A 377 17.29 5.22 -15.77
N GLY A 378 18.03 4.44 -14.99
CA GLY A 378 18.03 4.48 -13.53
C GLY A 378 18.77 5.71 -13.00
N LEU A 379 18.53 6.05 -11.74
CA LEU A 379 19.17 7.20 -11.10
C LEU A 379 20.65 6.89 -10.84
N SER A 380 21.55 7.86 -11.09
CA SER A 380 22.93 7.74 -10.64
C SER A 380 23.01 7.72 -9.11
N ASP A 381 24.06 7.16 -8.51
CA ASP A 381 24.24 7.24 -7.04
C ASP A 381 24.20 8.69 -6.54
N SER A 382 24.73 9.65 -7.32
CA SER A 382 24.64 11.08 -7.00
C SER A 382 23.21 11.63 -7.08
N ASP A 383 22.38 11.16 -8.01
CA ASP A 383 20.96 11.55 -8.07
C ASP A 383 20.17 10.94 -6.93
N ILE A 384 20.44 9.67 -6.60
CA ILE A 384 19.82 8.99 -5.45
C ILE A 384 20.16 9.76 -4.17
N ASP A 385 21.43 10.07 -3.92
CA ASP A 385 21.84 10.82 -2.72
C ASP A 385 21.22 12.22 -2.67
N ARG A 386 21.08 12.89 -3.83
CA ARG A 386 20.36 14.17 -3.92
C ARG A 386 18.88 14.00 -3.59
N MET A 387 18.21 13.01 -4.17
CA MET A 387 16.78 12.74 -3.94
C MET A 387 16.49 12.29 -2.51
N VAL A 388 17.40 11.53 -1.87
CA VAL A 388 17.33 11.19 -0.44
C VAL A 388 17.36 12.46 0.41
N ARG A 389 18.31 13.38 0.15
CA ARG A 389 18.37 14.67 0.87
C ARG A 389 17.13 15.53 0.63
N GLU A 390 16.63 15.56 -0.60
CA GLU A 390 15.39 16.27 -0.94
C GLU A 390 14.20 15.66 -0.19
N ALA A 391 14.08 14.33 -0.14
CA ALA A 391 13.03 13.62 0.61
C ALA A 391 13.10 13.91 2.12
N GLU A 392 14.30 13.97 2.71
CA GLU A 392 14.50 14.37 4.11
C GLU A 392 14.08 15.82 4.36
N GLN A 393 14.36 16.74 3.43
CA GLN A 393 13.91 18.13 3.51
C GLN A 393 12.39 18.26 3.43
N TYR A 394 11.74 17.52 2.52
CA TYR A 394 10.28 17.49 2.43
C TYR A 394 9.66 16.91 3.69
N ALA A 395 10.22 15.83 4.25
CA ALA A 395 9.77 15.29 5.54
C ALA A 395 9.90 16.30 6.68
N GLY A 396 10.95 17.13 6.67
CA GLY A 396 11.10 18.26 7.59
C GLY A 396 9.99 19.29 7.45
N LYS A 397 9.72 19.75 6.23
CA LYS A 397 8.63 20.70 5.92
C LYS A 397 7.25 20.15 6.26
N ASP A 398 7.02 18.87 6.00
CA ASP A 398 5.76 18.20 6.32
C ASP A 398 5.55 18.10 7.83
N LYS A 399 6.61 17.84 8.61
CA LYS A 399 6.56 17.90 10.09
C LYS A 399 6.24 19.29 10.60
N GLU A 400 6.85 20.33 10.04
CA GLU A 400 6.57 21.73 10.40
C GLU A 400 5.11 22.09 10.08
N ARG A 401 4.64 21.74 8.89
CA ARG A 401 3.25 21.97 8.47
C ARG A 401 2.25 21.20 9.33
N LYS A 402 2.54 19.95 9.66
CA LYS A 402 1.72 19.14 10.58
C LYS A 402 1.68 19.76 11.96
N ALA A 403 2.83 20.16 12.53
CA ALA A 403 2.90 20.81 13.84
C ALA A 403 2.11 22.13 13.87
N LEU A 404 2.11 22.89 12.77
CA LEU A 404 1.31 24.10 12.63
C LEU A 404 -0.19 23.81 12.62
N ILE A 405 -0.63 22.79 11.87
CA ILE A 405 -2.05 22.36 11.84
C ILE A 405 -2.49 21.84 13.20
N GLU A 406 -1.68 21.03 13.88
CA GLU A 406 -1.95 20.55 15.23
C GLU A 406 -2.06 21.72 16.22
N ALA A 407 -1.14 22.68 16.16
CA ALA A 407 -1.21 23.87 17.00
C ALA A 407 -2.46 24.72 16.72
N ARG A 408 -2.92 24.81 15.47
CA ARG A 408 -4.19 25.47 15.11
C ARG A 408 -5.39 24.74 15.73
N ASN A 409 -5.44 23.41 15.61
CA ASN A 409 -6.51 22.60 16.19
C ASN A 409 -6.54 22.71 17.73
N ASP A 410 -5.37 22.72 18.36
CA ASP A 410 -5.21 22.92 19.81
C ASP A 410 -5.67 24.32 20.23
N ALA A 411 -5.34 25.34 19.44
CA ALA A 411 -5.80 26.71 19.65
C ALA A 411 -7.33 26.80 19.56
N ASP A 412 -7.94 26.23 18.52
CA ASP A 412 -9.41 26.22 18.36
C ASP A 412 -10.09 25.51 19.53
N THR A 413 -9.58 24.35 19.92
CA THR A 413 -10.09 23.59 21.08
C THR A 413 -9.97 24.38 22.37
N THR A 414 -8.83 25.05 22.56
CA THR A 414 -8.56 25.91 23.73
C THR A 414 -9.51 27.11 23.75
N MET A 415 -9.63 27.85 22.64
CA MET A 415 -10.54 28.99 22.50
C MET A 415 -11.97 28.58 22.83
N TYR A 416 -12.46 27.49 22.25
CA TYR A 416 -13.81 26.98 22.53
C TYR A 416 -14.02 26.68 24.03
N SER A 417 -13.07 26.00 24.68
CA SER A 417 -13.13 25.69 26.11
C SER A 417 -13.11 26.95 26.99
N VAL A 418 -12.27 27.93 26.64
CA VAL A 418 -12.18 29.21 27.34
C VAL A 418 -13.45 30.04 27.16
N GLU A 419 -13.96 30.15 25.93
CA GLU A 419 -15.20 30.88 25.61
C GLU A 419 -16.41 30.28 26.33
N ARG A 420 -16.54 28.94 26.32
CA ARG A 420 -17.60 28.24 27.04
C ARG A 420 -17.54 28.54 28.54
N SER A 421 -16.36 28.42 29.15
CA SER A 421 -16.18 28.67 30.58
C SER A 421 -16.42 30.13 30.95
N LEU A 422 -16.03 31.05 30.06
CA LEU A 422 -16.29 32.47 30.21
C LEU A 422 -17.79 32.74 30.19
N ASN A 423 -18.54 32.16 29.25
CA ASN A 423 -19.99 32.32 29.16
C ASN A 423 -20.72 31.73 30.38
N GLU A 424 -20.29 30.58 30.90
CA GLU A 424 -20.89 29.93 32.08
C GLU A 424 -20.65 30.70 33.39
N HIS A 425 -19.60 31.52 33.47
CA HIS A 425 -19.17 32.19 34.70
C HIS A 425 -19.14 33.71 34.61
N LYS A 426 -19.53 34.29 33.48
CA LYS A 426 -19.42 35.71 33.15
C LYS A 426 -19.95 36.64 34.25
N GLU A 427 -21.14 36.34 34.77
CA GLU A 427 -21.83 37.15 35.79
C GLU A 427 -21.18 37.06 37.19
N LYS A 428 -20.33 36.06 37.41
CA LYS A 428 -19.70 35.78 38.71
C LYS A 428 -18.26 36.26 38.79
N LEU A 429 -17.75 36.86 37.72
CA LEU A 429 -16.37 37.27 37.55
C LEU A 429 -16.25 38.80 37.54
N PRO A 430 -15.17 39.35 38.14
CA PRO A 430 -14.80 40.75 37.99
C PRO A 430 -14.61 41.15 36.51
N SER A 431 -14.96 42.39 36.12
CA SER A 431 -14.91 42.81 34.71
C SER A 431 -13.49 42.80 34.14
N ASP A 432 -12.49 43.10 34.96
CA ASP A 432 -11.06 43.04 34.60
C ASP A 432 -10.62 41.63 34.20
N VAL A 433 -11.18 40.59 34.83
CA VAL A 433 -10.90 39.19 34.49
C VAL A 433 -11.59 38.79 33.18
N VAL A 434 -12.81 39.27 32.94
CA VAL A 434 -13.57 39.01 31.70
C VAL A 434 -12.86 39.66 30.50
N GLU A 435 -12.46 40.93 30.63
CA GLU A 435 -11.73 41.65 29.59
C GLU A 435 -10.38 41.00 29.27
N ALA A 436 -9.62 40.58 30.29
CA ALA A 436 -8.34 39.91 30.10
C ALA A 436 -8.48 38.56 29.35
N VAL A 437 -9.55 37.80 29.61
CA VAL A 437 -9.80 36.52 28.93
C VAL A 437 -10.24 36.75 27.49
N GLN A 438 -11.11 37.73 27.23
CA GLN A 438 -11.54 38.08 25.87
C GLN A 438 -10.37 38.60 25.03
N ALA A 439 -9.50 39.42 25.61
CA ALA A 439 -8.26 39.87 24.96
C ALA A 439 -7.35 38.68 24.62
N ALA A 440 -7.18 37.72 25.54
CA ALA A 440 -6.36 36.53 25.29
C ALA A 440 -6.93 35.63 24.16
N ILE A 441 -8.26 35.51 24.05
CA ILE A 441 -8.91 34.79 22.94
C ILE A 441 -8.71 35.55 21.62
N ALA A 442 -8.90 36.87 21.61
CA ALA A 442 -8.71 37.69 20.42
C ALA A 442 -7.25 37.66 19.91
N ASP A 443 -6.29 37.74 20.83
CA ASP A 443 -4.87 37.59 20.53
C ASP A 443 -4.52 36.21 19.95
N LEU A 444 -5.07 35.15 20.54
CA LEU A 444 -4.88 33.79 20.04
C LEU A 444 -5.48 33.64 18.64
N LYS A 445 -6.69 34.15 18.42
CA LYS A 445 -7.34 34.16 17.10
C LYS A 445 -6.52 34.92 16.05
N GLY A 446 -5.98 36.09 16.40
CA GLY A 446 -5.11 36.86 15.50
C GLY A 446 -3.77 36.19 15.20
N SER A 447 -3.25 35.35 16.11
CA SER A 447 -2.01 34.59 15.85
C SER A 447 -2.20 33.47 14.83
N LEU A 448 -3.43 32.94 14.67
CA LEU A 448 -3.72 31.87 13.72
C LEU A 448 -3.61 32.33 12.26
N GLU A 449 -3.68 33.63 11.98
CA GLU A 449 -3.54 34.20 10.64
C GLU A 449 -2.09 34.35 10.17
N LYS A 450 -1.11 34.25 11.09
CA LYS A 450 0.30 34.58 10.82
C LYS A 450 1.22 33.37 10.55
N ASP A 451 0.69 32.16 10.48
CA ASP A 451 1.43 30.90 10.24
C ASP A 451 2.69 30.71 11.13
N ASN A 452 2.71 31.29 12.34
CA ASN A 452 3.86 31.23 13.25
C ASN A 452 3.61 30.26 14.41
N LEU A 453 4.26 29.09 14.35
CA LEU A 453 4.10 28.01 15.34
C LEU A 453 4.40 28.44 16.78
N GLU A 454 5.48 29.19 16.99
CA GLU A 454 5.91 29.60 18.34
C GLU A 454 4.97 30.64 18.93
N GLU A 455 4.52 31.61 18.12
CA GLU A 455 3.53 32.62 18.55
C GLU A 455 2.20 31.95 18.92
N ILE A 456 1.72 30.99 18.12
CA ILE A 456 0.48 30.24 18.41
C ILE A 456 0.62 29.48 19.73
N ARG A 457 1.73 28.75 19.95
CA ARG A 457 1.96 27.99 21.19
C ARG A 457 2.04 28.89 22.43
N GLU A 458 2.67 30.05 22.30
CA GLU A 458 2.74 31.03 23.39
C GLU A 458 1.35 31.56 23.75
N LYS A 459 0.54 31.90 22.74
CA LYS A 459 -0.83 32.40 22.92
C LYS A 459 -1.78 31.31 23.45
N ILE A 460 -1.64 30.05 23.04
CA ILE A 460 -2.35 28.90 23.65
C ILE A 460 -2.04 28.81 25.15
N SER A 461 -0.76 28.91 25.50
CA SER A 461 -0.30 28.87 26.89
C SER A 461 -0.86 30.05 27.70
N ALA A 462 -0.92 31.24 27.10
CA ALA A 462 -1.53 32.41 27.71
C ALA A 462 -3.04 32.22 27.96
N ALA A 463 -3.79 31.81 26.94
CA ALA A 463 -5.22 31.53 27.05
C ALA A 463 -5.53 30.44 28.11
N SER A 464 -4.72 29.38 28.15
CA SER A 464 -4.84 28.29 29.13
C SER A 464 -4.57 28.75 30.57
N ARG A 465 -3.62 29.68 30.77
CA ARG A 465 -3.37 30.30 32.09
C ARG A 465 -4.57 31.11 32.55
N HIS A 466 -5.22 31.85 31.65
CA HIS A 466 -6.44 32.59 31.96
C HIS A 466 -7.62 31.66 32.23
N HIS A 467 -7.78 30.58 31.46
CA HIS A 467 -8.78 29.54 31.71
C HIS A 467 -8.65 28.92 33.11
N SER A 468 -7.42 28.62 33.54
CA SER A 468 -7.15 28.10 34.88
C SER A 468 -7.53 29.08 36.00
N ARG A 469 -7.48 30.39 35.73
CA ARG A 469 -7.93 31.45 36.65
C ARG A 469 -9.46 31.56 36.71
N LEU A 470 -10.18 31.22 35.63
CA LEU A 470 -11.66 31.11 35.63
C LEU A 470 -12.14 29.97 36.53
N ALA A 471 -11.39 28.88 36.62
CA ALA A 471 -11.76 27.70 37.43
C ALA A 471 -11.56 27.89 38.95
N ARG A 472 -10.60 28.73 39.38
CA ARG A 472 -10.25 28.94 40.80
C ARG A 472 -11.38 29.53 41.67
N PRO A 473 -12.13 30.56 41.25
CA PRO A 473 -13.27 31.10 42.00
C PRO A 473 -14.45 30.11 42.15
N CYS A 474 -14.63 29.21 41.19
CA CYS A 474 -15.73 28.23 41.18
C CYS A 474 -15.48 27.05 42.15
N LEU A 475 -14.23 26.61 42.30
CA LEU A 475 -13.84 25.60 43.29
C LEU A 475 -13.98 26.12 44.74
N GLY A 476 -13.62 27.38 44.99
CA GLY A 476 -13.76 28.02 46.31
C GLY A 476 -15.23 28.16 46.76
N LYS A 477 -16.16 28.47 45.84
CA LYS A 477 -17.59 28.56 46.15
C LYS A 477 -18.28 27.20 46.29
N ARG A 478 -17.84 26.15 45.57
CA ARG A 478 -18.33 24.78 45.79
C ARG A 478 -17.90 24.20 47.15
N ALA A 479 -16.68 24.50 47.59
CA ALA A 479 -16.21 24.14 48.94
C ALA A 479 -16.94 24.93 50.05
N ALA A 480 -17.28 26.19 49.81
CA ALA A 480 -18.09 27.01 50.73
C ALA A 480 -19.56 26.55 50.78
N ALA A 481 -20.16 26.15 49.65
CA ALA A 481 -21.50 25.59 49.59
C ALA A 481 -21.60 24.21 50.28
N ALA A 482 -20.56 23.37 50.19
CA ALA A 482 -20.47 22.12 50.95
C ALA A 482 -20.37 22.35 52.47
N ARG A 483 -19.81 23.48 52.92
CA ARG A 483 -19.78 23.89 54.32
C ARG A 483 -21.11 24.44 54.84
N LEU A 484 -21.96 24.98 53.96
CA LEU A 484 -23.30 25.49 54.32
C LEU A 484 -24.37 24.38 54.37
N LEU A 485 -24.16 23.26 53.66
CA LEU A 485 -25.05 22.08 53.67
C LEU A 485 -24.82 21.16 54.89
N LEU A 486 -23.71 21.33 55.60
CA LEU A 486 -23.42 20.65 56.87
C LEU A 486 -23.71 21.61 58.03
N GLY A 487 -24.99 21.90 58.28
CA GLY A 487 -25.44 22.66 59.44
C GLY A 487 -25.07 21.95 60.74
N GLY A 488 -23.99 22.37 61.40
CA GLY A 488 -23.62 21.90 62.73
C GLY A 488 -24.39 22.63 63.82
N ARG A 489 -25.26 21.91 64.55
CA ARG A 489 -25.69 22.31 65.90
C ARG A 489 -24.55 22.06 66.90
N PRO A 490 -24.44 22.86 67.99
CA PRO A 490 -23.40 22.67 69.00
C PRO A 490 -23.77 21.52 69.95
N GLU A 491 -22.86 20.56 70.14
CA GLU A 491 -22.96 19.56 71.22
C GLU A 491 -22.22 20.05 72.49
N GLU A 492 -22.89 19.88 73.63
CA GLU A 492 -22.37 20.10 74.99
C GLU A 492 -21.31 19.06 75.41
N PRO A 493 -20.47 19.38 76.42
CA PRO A 493 -19.24 18.66 76.68
C PRO A 493 -19.45 17.44 77.60
N ARG A 494 -19.16 16.23 77.10
CA ARG A 494 -18.96 15.06 77.96
C ARG A 494 -17.52 15.02 78.51
N LYS A 495 -17.43 15.01 79.84
CA LYS A 495 -16.19 14.96 80.63
C LYS A 495 -15.38 13.68 80.38
N ARG A 496 -14.07 13.89 80.33
CA ARG A 496 -12.96 12.93 80.30
C ARG A 496 -13.07 11.82 81.36
N SER A 497 -12.59 10.63 81.00
CA SER A 497 -11.78 9.80 81.91
C SER A 497 -10.47 9.39 81.23
N MET A 498 -9.37 9.52 81.99
CA MET A 498 -7.98 9.32 81.57
C MET A 498 -7.56 7.85 81.70
N ARG A 499 -6.66 7.39 80.80
CA ARG A 499 -5.39 6.67 81.11
C ARG A 499 -4.67 6.34 79.78
N ARG A 500 -3.65 7.08 79.32
CA ARG A 500 -2.19 7.14 79.63
C ARG A 500 -1.33 6.05 78.96
N ARG A 501 -0.29 6.54 78.24
CA ARG A 501 0.92 5.93 77.63
C ARG A 501 0.76 5.48 76.16
N SER A 502 1.67 5.76 75.22
CA SER A 502 3.08 6.22 75.29
C SER A 502 3.50 6.92 73.98
N ARG A 503 4.58 7.71 74.08
CA ARG A 503 5.22 8.54 73.04
C ARG A 503 5.85 7.71 71.91
N GLY A 504 5.88 8.29 70.72
CA GLY A 504 6.74 7.88 69.59
C GLY A 504 6.62 8.88 68.44
N THR A 505 7.76 9.50 68.11
CA THR A 505 8.00 10.62 67.18
C THR A 505 7.85 10.24 65.69
N TYR A 506 7.26 11.13 64.88
CA TYR A 506 7.37 11.11 63.41
C TYR A 506 8.38 12.18 62.97
N ALA A 507 9.37 11.75 62.18
CA ALA A 507 10.23 12.57 61.35
C ALA A 507 9.93 12.25 59.88
N GLU A 508 10.03 13.26 59.02
CA GLU A 508 9.81 13.21 57.58
C GLU A 508 10.90 12.44 56.83
N SER A 509 10.54 11.69 55.78
CA SER A 509 11.18 11.76 54.45
C SER A 509 10.56 10.78 53.43
N ASN A 510 10.25 11.33 52.24
CA ASN A 510 10.23 10.75 50.89
C ASN A 510 10.19 9.22 50.69
N SER A 511 9.23 8.73 49.87
CA SER A 511 9.50 8.18 48.51
C SER A 511 8.27 7.52 47.86
N GLN A 512 8.37 7.37 46.54
CA GLN A 512 7.40 6.94 45.52
C GLN A 512 6.56 5.69 45.84
N VAL A 513 5.32 5.64 45.32
CA VAL A 513 4.55 4.39 45.21
C VAL A 513 4.07 4.17 43.77
N VAL A 514 4.55 3.03 43.27
CA VAL A 514 4.17 2.27 42.08
C VAL A 514 2.71 1.83 42.15
N VAL A 515 1.95 2.04 41.07
CA VAL A 515 0.61 1.48 40.90
C VAL A 515 0.73 0.03 40.43
N ARG A 516 0.44 -0.93 41.33
CA ARG A 516 0.23 -2.35 41.01
C ARG A 516 -1.21 -2.58 40.57
N VAL A 517 -1.40 -3.08 39.35
CA VAL A 517 -2.67 -3.67 38.90
C VAL A 517 -2.70 -5.14 39.35
N ARG A 518 -3.74 -5.53 40.09
CA ARG A 518 -4.01 -6.90 40.52
C ARG A 518 -4.76 -7.66 39.42
N CYS A 519 -4.15 -8.69 38.85
CA CYS A 519 -4.87 -9.79 38.20
C CYS A 519 -5.41 -10.76 39.25
N ILE A 520 -6.69 -11.12 39.15
CA ILE A 520 -7.31 -12.20 39.91
C ILE A 520 -7.05 -13.50 39.14
N LYS A 521 -6.33 -14.45 39.78
CA LYS A 521 -6.21 -15.86 39.39
C LYS A 521 -7.19 -16.66 40.23
N LEU A 522 -7.98 -17.54 39.63
CA LEU A 522 -8.70 -18.62 40.32
C LEU A 522 -8.27 -19.96 39.68
N PHE A 523 -7.66 -20.81 40.52
CA PHE A 523 -7.48 -22.29 40.56
C PHE A 523 -7.59 -23.12 39.25
N GLY A 524 -6.79 -24.14 38.91
CA GLY A 524 -5.99 -25.17 39.62
C GLY A 524 -6.13 -26.51 38.81
N PRO A 525 -5.19 -27.48 38.84
CA PRO A 525 -4.94 -28.43 37.74
C PRO A 525 -5.74 -29.75 37.79
N TRP A 526 -5.84 -30.46 36.65
CA TRP A 526 -6.34 -31.85 36.58
C TRP A 526 -5.44 -32.72 35.67
N GLU A 527 -4.92 -33.81 36.25
CA GLU A 527 -4.25 -34.92 35.57
C GLU A 527 -5.28 -35.80 34.83
N GLY A 528 -4.81 -36.51 33.80
CA GLY A 528 -5.66 -37.09 32.76
C GLY A 528 -6.35 -38.42 33.06
N GLN A 529 -7.20 -38.81 32.10
CA GLN A 529 -7.35 -40.19 31.60
C GLN A 529 -8.25 -40.21 30.36
N ASP A 530 -7.99 -41.21 29.52
CA ASP A 530 -8.49 -41.47 28.18
C ASP A 530 -9.99 -41.80 28.05
N HIS A 531 -10.39 -41.84 26.77
CA HIS A 531 -11.53 -42.52 26.12
C HIS A 531 -12.82 -41.73 25.81
N GLU A 532 -12.91 -41.33 24.54
CA GLU A 532 -13.79 -41.88 23.50
C GLU A 532 -15.33 -41.80 23.64
N ILE A 533 -15.95 -41.52 22.47
CA ILE A 533 -17.34 -41.77 22.05
C ILE A 533 -18.34 -40.60 22.17
N GLY A 534 -18.92 -40.24 21.01
CA GLY A 534 -20.38 -40.20 20.91
C GLY A 534 -21.04 -38.89 20.50
N VAL A 535 -21.20 -38.69 19.19
CA VAL A 535 -22.13 -37.75 18.55
C VAL A 535 -23.59 -38.05 18.95
N ARG A 536 -24.39 -37.02 19.32
CA ARG A 536 -25.75 -36.75 18.76
C ARG A 536 -26.49 -35.56 19.38
N HIS A 537 -27.22 -34.89 18.49
CA HIS A 537 -28.17 -33.79 18.69
C HIS A 537 -29.39 -34.15 19.56
N SER A 538 -29.96 -33.18 20.28
CA SER A 538 -31.29 -32.59 20.00
C SER A 538 -31.85 -31.67 21.11
N CYS A 539 -32.36 -30.53 20.65
CA CYS A 539 -33.51 -29.72 21.10
C CYS A 539 -34.07 -29.79 22.53
N CYS A 540 -34.26 -28.59 23.10
CA CYS A 540 -35.53 -28.21 23.72
C CYS A 540 -35.86 -26.73 23.43
N LEU A 541 -37.16 -26.46 23.41
CA LEU A 541 -37.88 -25.42 22.67
C LEU A 541 -38.73 -24.58 23.65
N ILE A 542 -39.35 -23.50 23.13
CA ILE A 542 -40.50 -22.71 23.66
C ILE A 542 -40.09 -21.42 24.43
N ALA A 543 -40.12 -20.20 23.84
CA ALA A 543 -41.22 -19.29 23.39
C ALA A 543 -41.75 -18.37 24.55
N VAL A 544 -42.31 -17.15 24.43
CA VAL A 544 -42.99 -16.31 23.41
C VAL A 544 -42.96 -14.81 23.85
N THR A 545 -43.28 -13.87 22.93
CA THR A 545 -43.88 -12.49 23.06
C THR A 545 -42.90 -11.29 22.95
N GLY A 546 -43.11 -10.23 22.15
CA GLY A 546 -44.15 -9.79 21.18
C GLY A 546 -43.58 -8.64 20.29
N ILE A 547 -43.95 -8.52 19.00
CA ILE A 547 -44.86 -7.49 18.40
C ILE A 547 -44.36 -6.04 18.64
N GLN A 548 -44.06 -5.13 17.69
CA GLN A 548 -44.68 -4.79 16.40
C GLN A 548 -43.74 -3.92 15.51
N SER A 549 -44.02 -3.96 14.21
CA SER A 549 -43.50 -3.23 13.05
C SER A 549 -43.80 -1.71 12.98
N CYS A 550 -42.99 -0.92 12.27
CA CYS A 550 -43.35 -0.18 11.03
C CYS A 550 -42.39 1.00 10.70
N THR A 551 -41.80 0.92 9.51
CA THR A 551 -41.69 1.92 8.43
C THR A 551 -41.53 3.44 8.67
N ALA A 552 -40.54 3.98 7.92
CA ALA A 552 -40.48 5.27 7.23
C ALA A 552 -40.24 6.56 8.03
N VAL A 553 -39.32 7.41 7.55
CA VAL A 553 -39.61 8.65 6.81
C VAL A 553 -38.30 9.44 6.59
N SER A 554 -38.04 9.78 5.33
CA SER A 554 -37.10 10.82 4.91
C SER A 554 -37.66 12.20 5.24
N ILE A 555 -36.88 13.10 5.86
CA ILE A 555 -37.15 14.56 5.80
C ILE A 555 -35.85 15.31 5.53
N TRP A 556 -35.93 16.05 4.42
CA TRP A 556 -35.07 17.13 3.96
C TRP A 556 -35.40 18.41 4.74
N ALA A 557 -34.40 19.19 5.14
CA ALA A 557 -34.55 20.63 5.37
C ALA A 557 -33.18 21.32 5.33
N GLY A 558 -32.87 21.96 4.20
CA GLY A 558 -32.03 23.14 4.22
C GLY A 558 -32.87 24.37 4.59
N VAL A 559 -32.21 25.46 4.98
CA VAL A 559 -32.45 26.86 4.54
C VAL A 559 -31.69 27.86 5.46
N LEU A 560 -30.83 28.66 4.80
CA LEU A 560 -30.38 30.04 5.08
C LEU A 560 -29.60 30.39 6.37
N HIS A 561 -28.29 30.66 6.22
CA HIS A 561 -27.75 32.02 6.05
C HIS A 561 -26.38 32.00 5.36
#